data_AF-A0A940PEY5-F1
#
_entry.id   AF-A0A940PEY5-F1
#
_cell.length_a   1.000
_cell.length_b   1.000
_cell.length_c   1.000
_cell.angle_alpha   90.00
_cell.angle_beta   90.00
_cell.angle_gamma   90.00
#
_symmetry.space_group_name_H-M   'P 1'
#
loop_
_entity.id
_entity.type
_entity.pdbx_description
1 polymer ?
#
loop_
_entity_poly.entity_id
_entity_poly.type
_entity_poly.pdbx_seq_one_letter_code
_entity_poly.pdbx_strand_id
1 'polypeptide(L)'
;MDKKRRLRDLSFGSMGADAPLIIGGGVTLLGEPLSTWMASEFNHNIDEYDKAIDAVYNQTHIGGSGLHHLLDGQHTVWGAFEAVRDVKTDDSLVTELMQAGEHLLRDTASKSGINPLFSLTEEQYRSISGLVSEMGISKTFLADALTFNGTELLGGLAGLAAALLLGNKPDPSRLSRLSGGLLISSLATANPILFPIAAGGMVYSAMKSGNRLESLKQNGKGALVSGSALLVTSLVGGPVWIGCLVGLATALMVSYSITNPNDAFQRMKQLVQPAGKLYRKVSLQLP
;
A
#
# COMPACT_ATOMS: atom_id res chain seq x y z
N MET A 1 -4.76 -8.14 -43.69
CA MET A 1 -4.52 -8.31 -42.24
C MET A 1 -5.25 -7.20 -41.50
N ASP A 2 -6.32 -7.55 -40.80
CA ASP A 2 -7.44 -6.66 -40.47
C ASP A 2 -7.27 -5.96 -39.11
N LYS A 3 -7.32 -4.62 -39.10
CA LYS A 3 -7.26 -3.75 -37.91
C LYS A 3 -8.38 -4.02 -36.90
N LYS A 4 -9.43 -4.75 -37.29
CA LYS A 4 -10.52 -5.17 -36.39
C LYS A 4 -10.12 -6.21 -35.34
N ARG A 5 -8.96 -6.87 -35.48
CA ARG A 5 -8.50 -7.88 -34.50
C ARG A 5 -7.80 -7.28 -33.26
N ARG A 6 -7.30 -6.04 -33.33
CA ARG A 6 -6.63 -5.34 -32.21
C ARG A 6 -7.58 -4.61 -31.24
N LEU A 7 -8.86 -4.54 -31.54
CA LEU A 7 -9.87 -3.87 -30.70
C LEU A 7 -10.72 -4.85 -29.87
N ARG A 8 -10.50 -6.17 -30.01
CA ARG A 8 -11.19 -7.19 -29.19
C ARG A 8 -10.51 -7.50 -27.86
N ASP A 9 -9.26 -7.08 -27.67
CA ASP A 9 -8.53 -7.26 -26.40
C ASP A 9 -8.62 -6.04 -25.47
N LEU A 10 -9.43 -5.03 -25.84
CA LEU A 10 -9.89 -3.98 -24.93
C LEU A 10 -11.26 -4.37 -24.36
N SER A 11 -11.32 -5.50 -23.64
CA SER A 11 -12.48 -5.81 -22.81
C SER A 11 -12.45 -4.92 -21.57
N PHE A 12 -13.05 -3.74 -21.68
CA PHE A 12 -13.61 -3.08 -20.51
C PHE A 12 -14.65 -4.03 -19.89
N GLY A 13 -14.39 -4.47 -18.65
CA GLY A 13 -15.39 -4.98 -17.73
C GLY A 13 -15.68 -6.48 -17.77
N SER A 14 -15.32 -7.16 -16.68
CA SER A 14 -16.20 -8.17 -16.09
C SER A 14 -16.16 -8.03 -14.57
N MET A 15 -17.06 -7.19 -14.02
CA MET A 15 -17.54 -7.41 -12.65
C MET A 15 -18.38 -8.70 -12.69
N GLY A 16 -17.70 -9.83 -12.52
CA GLY A 16 -18.33 -11.10 -12.20
C GLY A 16 -18.74 -11.10 -10.72
N ALA A 17 -19.87 -11.76 -10.43
CA ALA A 17 -20.51 -11.85 -9.12
C ALA A 17 -19.73 -12.64 -8.05
N ASP A 18 -18.41 -12.76 -8.20
CA ASP A 18 -17.49 -13.44 -7.29
C ASP A 18 -16.35 -12.51 -6.86
N ALA A 19 -16.56 -11.18 -6.87
CA ALA A 19 -15.55 -10.23 -6.42
C ALA A 19 -15.29 -10.46 -4.92
N PRO A 20 -14.15 -11.08 -4.54
CA PRO A 20 -13.75 -11.02 -3.15
C PRO A 20 -13.55 -9.54 -2.86
N LEU A 21 -14.04 -9.12 -1.69
CA LEU A 21 -13.83 -7.79 -1.12
C LEU A 21 -12.45 -7.25 -1.55
N ILE A 22 -12.40 -6.01 -2.06
CA ILE A 22 -11.27 -5.26 -2.64
C ILE A 22 -10.10 -5.12 -1.63
N ILE A 23 -9.57 -6.25 -1.19
CA ILE A 23 -8.48 -6.46 -0.24
C ILE A 23 -7.48 -7.48 -0.84
N GLY A 24 -7.85 -8.18 -1.93
CA GLY A 24 -7.04 -9.27 -2.51
C GLY A 24 -5.82 -8.87 -3.35
N GLY A 25 -5.66 -7.58 -3.68
CA GLY A 25 -4.48 -7.09 -4.40
C GLY A 25 -3.95 -5.84 -3.71
N GLY A 26 -2.80 -5.94 -3.04
CA GLY A 26 -2.13 -4.87 -2.31
C GLY A 26 -1.68 -3.67 -3.18
N VAL A 27 -2.03 -3.67 -4.46
CA VAL A 27 -1.70 -2.61 -5.40
C VAL A 27 -2.90 -1.69 -5.57
N THR A 28 -2.88 -0.57 -4.84
CA THR A 28 -3.79 0.54 -5.15
C THR A 28 -3.51 1.08 -6.56
N LEU A 29 -4.55 1.57 -7.24
CA LEU A 29 -4.50 2.23 -8.55
C LEU A 29 -3.44 3.36 -8.67
N LEU A 30 -2.90 3.83 -7.55
CA LEU A 30 -1.90 4.90 -7.49
C LEU A 30 -0.46 4.38 -7.28
N GLY A 31 -0.29 3.19 -6.70
CA GLY A 31 1.03 2.63 -6.38
C GLY A 31 1.74 2.01 -7.59
N GLU A 32 1.00 1.32 -8.46
CA GLU A 32 1.56 0.58 -9.61
C GLU A 32 2.35 1.46 -10.58
N PRO A 33 1.87 2.65 -10.99
CA PRO A 33 2.61 3.47 -11.95
C PRO A 33 3.92 4.00 -11.36
N LEU A 34 3.93 4.35 -10.06
CA LEU A 34 5.13 4.83 -9.38
C LEU A 34 6.12 3.68 -9.15
N SER A 35 5.66 2.51 -8.69
CA SER A 35 6.55 1.35 -8.51
C SER A 35 7.12 0.86 -9.84
N THR A 36 6.33 0.94 -10.93
CA THR A 36 6.82 0.67 -12.29
C THR A 36 7.92 1.62 -12.69
N TRP A 37 7.72 2.92 -12.50
CA TRP A 37 8.72 3.92 -12.82
C TRP A 37 9.99 3.74 -11.98
N MET A 38 9.85 3.51 -10.68
CA MET A 38 11.00 3.27 -9.80
C MET A 38 11.79 2.02 -10.23
N ALA A 39 11.10 0.92 -10.54
CA ALA A 39 11.74 -0.29 -11.00
C ALA A 39 12.46 -0.07 -12.33
N SER A 40 11.87 0.68 -13.27
CA SER A 40 12.48 0.96 -14.56
C SER A 40 13.69 1.89 -14.50
N GLU A 41 13.81 2.73 -13.47
CA GLU A 41 14.93 3.68 -13.36
C GLU A 41 16.05 3.17 -12.45
N PHE A 42 15.71 2.43 -11.38
CA PHE A 42 16.67 2.14 -10.31
C PHE A 42 16.94 0.64 -10.08
N ASN A 43 16.05 -0.25 -10.50
CA ASN A 43 16.17 -1.68 -10.21
C ASN A 43 16.85 -2.46 -11.35
N HIS A 44 18.16 -2.26 -11.50
CA HIS A 44 18.98 -2.92 -12.53
C HIS A 44 20.29 -3.44 -11.96
N ASN A 45 20.75 -4.57 -12.49
CA ASN A 45 22.11 -5.08 -12.26
C ASN A 45 23.11 -4.32 -13.12
N ILE A 46 24.16 -3.81 -12.49
CA ILE A 46 25.17 -2.93 -13.05
C ILE A 46 26.51 -3.66 -13.10
N ASP A 47 26.85 -4.43 -12.07
CA ASP A 47 28.17 -5.04 -11.94
C ASP A 47 28.16 -6.54 -11.56
N GLU A 48 29.32 -7.05 -11.16
CA GLU A 48 29.52 -8.45 -10.78
C GLU A 48 29.05 -8.78 -9.35
N TYR A 49 28.98 -7.80 -8.45
CA TYR A 49 28.41 -7.98 -7.12
C TYR A 49 26.90 -8.20 -7.23
N ASP A 50 26.25 -7.46 -8.13
CA ASP A 50 24.82 -7.66 -8.43
C ASP A 50 24.53 -9.07 -8.94
N LYS A 51 25.39 -9.60 -9.82
CA LYS A 51 25.27 -10.97 -10.31
C LYS A 51 25.50 -12.01 -9.23
N ALA A 52 26.34 -11.70 -8.24
CA ALA A 52 26.63 -12.59 -7.13
C ALA A 52 25.44 -12.64 -6.14
N ILE A 53 24.81 -11.50 -5.87
CA ILE A 53 23.60 -11.43 -5.05
C ILE A 53 22.42 -12.10 -5.75
N ASP A 54 22.27 -11.94 -7.08
CA ASP A 54 21.21 -12.61 -7.85
C ASP A 54 21.56 -14.04 -8.26
N ALA A 55 22.70 -14.59 -7.84
CA ALA A 55 23.23 -15.84 -8.42
C ALA A 55 22.24 -17.01 -8.28
N VAL A 56 21.62 -17.15 -7.12
CA VAL A 56 20.62 -18.19 -6.85
C VAL A 56 19.39 -18.00 -7.75
N TYR A 57 18.86 -16.77 -7.88
CA TYR A 57 17.74 -16.51 -8.76
C TYR A 57 18.10 -16.77 -10.23
N ASN A 58 19.24 -16.28 -10.71
CA ASN A 58 19.70 -16.47 -12.08
C ASN A 58 19.87 -17.96 -12.44
N GLN A 59 20.28 -18.79 -11.48
CA GLN A 59 20.46 -20.22 -11.69
C GLN A 59 19.14 -20.99 -11.61
N THR A 60 18.29 -20.69 -10.62
CA THR A 60 17.15 -21.53 -10.24
C THR A 60 15.80 -20.98 -10.68
N HIS A 61 15.72 -19.68 -10.91
CA HIS A 61 14.49 -18.90 -11.13
C HIS A 61 13.47 -19.07 -9.98
N ILE A 62 13.95 -19.37 -8.77
CA ILE A 62 13.13 -19.58 -7.57
C ILE A 62 12.17 -18.41 -7.34
N GLY A 63 10.89 -18.72 -7.08
CA GLY A 63 9.87 -17.70 -6.86
C GLY A 63 9.50 -16.80 -8.06
N GLY A 64 10.24 -16.86 -9.16
CA GLY A 64 10.10 -15.91 -10.26
C GLY A 64 10.40 -14.45 -9.84
N SER A 65 10.16 -13.51 -10.75
CA SER A 65 10.43 -12.09 -10.49
C SER A 65 9.61 -11.50 -9.34
N GLY A 66 8.50 -12.12 -8.96
CA GLY A 66 7.61 -11.64 -7.91
C GLY A 66 8.01 -12.05 -6.49
N LEU A 67 8.81 -13.09 -6.30
CA LEU A 67 9.11 -13.64 -4.97
C LEU A 67 10.59 -13.93 -4.70
N HIS A 68 11.48 -13.86 -5.68
CA HIS A 68 12.89 -14.24 -5.46
C HIS A 68 13.56 -13.46 -4.32
N HIS A 69 13.32 -12.15 -4.20
CA HIS A 69 13.78 -11.32 -3.06
C HIS A 69 13.35 -11.84 -1.67
N LEU A 70 12.32 -12.68 -1.59
CA LEU A 70 11.89 -13.32 -0.35
C LEU A 70 12.42 -14.75 -0.21
N LEU A 71 12.75 -15.42 -1.32
CA LEU A 71 12.92 -16.88 -1.36
C LEU A 71 14.33 -17.39 -1.64
N ASP A 72 15.19 -16.62 -2.31
CA ASP A 72 16.52 -17.11 -2.70
C ASP A 72 17.58 -17.02 -1.58
N GLY A 73 17.28 -16.30 -0.50
CA GLY A 73 18.16 -16.15 0.65
C GLY A 73 19.21 -15.04 0.52
N GLN A 74 19.40 -14.46 -0.67
CA GLN A 74 20.49 -13.52 -0.94
C GLN A 74 20.07 -12.05 -0.82
N HIS A 75 18.78 -11.72 -0.87
CA HIS A 75 18.29 -10.34 -0.68
C HIS A 75 18.02 -9.96 0.79
N THR A 76 18.77 -10.54 1.72
CA THR A 76 18.81 -10.11 3.13
C THR A 76 20.10 -9.36 3.41
N VAL A 77 20.16 -8.56 4.48
CA VAL A 77 21.42 -7.87 4.87
C VAL A 77 22.56 -8.88 5.01
N TRP A 78 22.29 -10.03 5.63
CA TRP A 78 23.30 -11.07 5.80
C TRP A 78 23.57 -11.83 4.50
N GLY A 79 22.52 -12.25 3.79
CA GLY A 79 22.65 -13.01 2.55
C GLY A 79 23.37 -12.23 1.45
N ALA A 80 23.07 -10.94 1.31
CA ALA A 80 23.72 -10.08 0.31
C ALA A 80 25.18 -9.88 0.66
N PHE A 81 25.48 -9.63 1.95
CA PHE A 81 26.85 -9.55 2.42
C PHE A 81 27.62 -10.85 2.17
N GLU A 82 27.04 -12.00 2.46
CA GLU A 82 27.67 -13.29 2.20
C GLU A 82 27.87 -13.55 0.70
N ALA A 83 26.94 -13.11 -0.14
CA ALA A 83 27.02 -13.27 -1.59
C ALA A 83 28.11 -12.40 -2.24
N VAL A 84 28.35 -11.20 -1.72
CA VAL A 84 29.40 -10.30 -2.25
C VAL A 84 30.79 -10.61 -1.72
N ARG A 85 30.90 -11.43 -0.66
CA ARG A 85 32.19 -11.85 -0.13
C ARG A 85 32.95 -12.63 -1.19
N ASP A 86 34.22 -12.28 -1.34
CA ASP A 86 35.15 -12.92 -2.26
C ASP A 86 34.79 -12.75 -3.76
N VAL A 87 33.90 -11.81 -4.12
CA VAL A 87 33.68 -11.44 -5.53
C VAL A 87 34.99 -10.95 -6.16
N LYS A 88 35.78 -10.16 -5.42
CA LYS A 88 37.20 -9.90 -5.75
C LYS A 88 38.11 -10.24 -4.59
N THR A 89 39.30 -10.73 -4.94
CA THR A 89 40.31 -11.16 -3.98
C THR A 89 40.98 -10.02 -3.20
N ASP A 90 40.89 -8.79 -3.70
CA ASP A 90 41.50 -7.58 -3.12
C ASP A 90 40.46 -6.62 -2.53
N ASP A 91 39.20 -7.03 -2.43
CA ASP A 91 38.16 -6.21 -1.83
C ASP A 91 38.39 -5.97 -0.34
N SER A 92 38.08 -4.75 0.07
CA SER A 92 37.97 -4.42 1.48
C SER A 92 36.58 -4.77 1.98
N LEU A 93 36.47 -5.08 3.28
CA LEU A 93 35.18 -5.28 3.95
C LEU A 93 34.23 -4.07 3.76
N VAL A 94 34.76 -2.85 3.65
CA VAL A 94 33.95 -1.65 3.39
C VAL A 94 33.35 -1.67 1.98
N THR A 95 34.12 -2.13 0.99
CA THR A 95 33.64 -2.28 -0.40
C THR A 95 32.49 -3.28 -0.45
N GLU A 96 32.67 -4.46 0.15
CA GLU A 96 31.64 -5.50 0.23
C GLU A 96 30.35 -4.98 0.88
N LEU A 97 30.48 -4.29 2.03
CA LEU A 97 29.32 -3.70 2.72
C LEU A 97 28.61 -2.63 1.88
N MET A 98 29.36 -1.79 1.17
CA MET A 98 28.78 -0.76 0.30
C MET A 98 28.05 -1.38 -0.89
N GLN A 99 28.63 -2.41 -1.52
CA GLN A 99 28.02 -3.08 -2.66
C GLN A 99 26.75 -3.84 -2.27
N ALA A 100 26.79 -4.61 -1.17
CA ALA A 100 25.59 -5.25 -0.63
C ALA A 100 24.51 -4.21 -0.26
N GLY A 101 24.91 -3.12 0.42
CA GLY A 101 23.97 -2.06 0.81
C GLY A 101 23.34 -1.33 -0.38
N GLU A 102 24.13 -1.01 -1.41
CA GLU A 102 23.65 -0.36 -2.63
C GLU A 102 22.68 -1.25 -3.40
N HIS A 103 22.98 -2.55 -3.52
CA HIS A 103 22.10 -3.52 -4.16
C HIS A 103 20.75 -3.64 -3.42
N LEU A 104 20.78 -3.88 -2.10
CA LEU A 104 19.56 -3.96 -1.29
C LEU A 104 18.73 -2.66 -1.36
N LEU A 105 19.40 -1.50 -1.47
CA LEU A 105 18.71 -0.22 -1.65
C LEU A 105 18.01 -0.14 -3.02
N ARG A 106 18.65 -0.61 -4.09
CA ARG A 106 18.04 -0.71 -5.43
C ARG A 106 16.88 -1.69 -5.46
N ASP A 107 16.95 -2.80 -4.72
CA ASP A 107 15.85 -3.76 -4.62
C ASP A 107 14.61 -3.16 -3.98
N THR A 108 14.74 -2.12 -3.13
CA THR A 108 13.57 -1.36 -2.67
C THR A 108 12.82 -0.71 -3.83
N ALA A 109 13.48 -0.38 -4.94
CA ALA A 109 12.82 0.17 -6.12
C ALA A 109 12.10 -0.89 -6.98
N SER A 110 12.27 -2.19 -6.69
CA SER A 110 11.56 -3.26 -7.39
C SER A 110 10.04 -3.20 -7.15
N LYS A 111 9.27 -3.79 -8.07
CA LYS A 111 7.80 -3.87 -7.91
C LYS A 111 7.38 -4.78 -6.75
N SER A 112 8.03 -5.94 -6.64
CA SER A 112 7.79 -6.96 -5.61
C SER A 112 8.28 -6.54 -4.22
N GLY A 113 9.12 -5.51 -4.16
CA GLY A 113 9.76 -5.08 -2.92
C GLY A 113 10.81 -6.08 -2.44
N ILE A 114 11.35 -5.80 -1.26
CA ILE A 114 12.39 -6.59 -0.61
C ILE A 114 12.05 -6.82 0.87
N ASN A 115 12.56 -7.92 1.42
CA ASN A 115 12.65 -8.11 2.87
C ASN A 115 14.13 -8.28 3.27
N PRO A 116 14.80 -7.19 3.69
CA PRO A 116 16.22 -7.25 4.01
C PRO A 116 16.49 -7.95 5.36
N LEU A 117 15.45 -8.31 6.13
CA LEU A 117 15.58 -8.84 7.48
C LEU A 117 15.66 -10.36 7.51
N PHE A 118 14.90 -11.04 6.64
CA PHE A 118 14.86 -12.50 6.57
C PHE A 118 14.36 -12.98 5.21
N SER A 119 14.69 -14.23 4.89
CA SER A 119 14.12 -14.97 3.76
C SER A 119 13.33 -16.17 4.25
N LEU A 120 12.48 -16.69 3.37
CA LEU A 120 11.71 -17.91 3.57
C LEU A 120 12.11 -18.95 2.53
N THR A 121 12.06 -20.22 2.87
CA THR A 121 12.10 -21.26 1.83
C THR A 121 10.77 -21.32 1.08
N GLU A 122 10.75 -21.89 -0.13
CA GLU A 122 9.50 -22.13 -0.88
C GLU A 122 8.48 -22.92 -0.07
N GLU A 123 8.93 -23.90 0.71
CA GLU A 123 8.06 -24.71 1.56
C GLU A 123 7.46 -23.90 2.71
N GLN A 124 8.26 -23.06 3.37
CA GLN A 124 7.78 -22.16 4.42
C GLN A 124 6.74 -21.19 3.88
N TYR A 125 7.06 -20.52 2.77
CA TYR A 125 6.15 -19.59 2.13
C TYR A 125 4.86 -20.29 1.67
N ARG A 126 4.97 -21.46 1.03
CA ARG A 126 3.80 -22.24 0.61
C ARG A 126 2.93 -22.64 1.80
N SER A 127 3.52 -23.06 2.91
CA SER A 127 2.81 -23.45 4.13
C SER A 127 2.07 -22.28 4.76
N ILE A 128 2.74 -21.15 4.96
CA ILE A 128 2.12 -19.93 5.50
C ILE A 128 1.02 -19.43 4.56
N SER A 129 1.31 -19.38 3.25
CA SER A 129 0.35 -18.96 2.23
C SER A 129 -0.90 -19.83 2.22
N GLY A 130 -0.77 -21.14 2.44
CA GLY A 130 -1.88 -22.08 2.56
C GLY A 130 -2.77 -21.75 3.76
N LEU A 131 -2.16 -21.57 4.94
CA LEU A 131 -2.88 -21.22 6.18
C LEU A 131 -3.63 -19.90 6.05
N VAL A 132 -3.01 -18.85 5.48
CA VAL A 132 -3.66 -17.54 5.37
C VAL A 132 -4.68 -17.47 4.23
N SER A 133 -4.55 -18.32 3.20
CA SER A 133 -5.54 -18.42 2.13
C SER A 133 -6.89 -18.89 2.65
N GLU A 134 -6.92 -19.75 3.67
CA GLU A 134 -8.17 -20.17 4.34
C GLU A 134 -8.89 -18.99 5.02
N MET A 135 -8.16 -17.94 5.38
CA MET A 135 -8.69 -16.69 5.95
C MET A 135 -9.02 -15.64 4.88
N GLY A 136 -8.91 -15.98 3.60
CA GLY A 136 -9.17 -15.08 2.47
C GLY A 136 -8.02 -14.14 2.13
N ILE A 137 -6.83 -14.35 2.70
CA ILE A 137 -5.62 -13.58 2.36
C ILE A 137 -4.95 -14.23 1.16
N SER A 138 -4.85 -13.51 0.04
CA SER A 138 -4.20 -14.02 -1.16
C SER A 138 -2.69 -14.17 -0.94
N LYS A 139 -2.07 -15.08 -1.69
CA LYS A 139 -0.61 -15.24 -1.67
C LYS A 139 0.11 -13.94 -2.01
N THR A 140 -0.39 -13.19 -3.00
CA THR A 140 0.18 -11.90 -3.39
C THR A 140 0.09 -10.87 -2.27
N PHE A 141 -1.04 -10.80 -1.56
CA PHE A 141 -1.16 -9.92 -0.40
C PHE A 141 -0.19 -10.31 0.72
N LEU A 142 -0.01 -11.62 0.96
CA LEU A 142 0.98 -12.08 1.93
C LEU A 142 2.41 -11.68 1.51
N ALA A 143 2.75 -11.81 0.23
CA ALA A 143 4.05 -11.35 -0.28
C ALA A 143 4.24 -9.86 -0.01
N ASP A 144 3.28 -9.03 -0.44
CA ASP A 144 3.30 -7.58 -0.21
C ASP A 144 3.36 -7.23 1.29
N ALA A 145 2.77 -8.04 2.18
CA ALA A 145 2.85 -7.85 3.63
C ALA A 145 4.19 -8.26 4.25
N LEU A 146 5.01 -9.03 3.52
CA LEU A 146 6.31 -9.51 3.97
C LEU A 146 7.47 -8.75 3.31
N THR A 147 7.22 -8.03 2.23
CA THR A 147 8.21 -7.21 1.51
C THR A 147 7.79 -5.75 1.54
N PHE A 148 8.71 -4.84 1.26
CA PHE A 148 8.35 -3.46 0.97
C PHE A 148 9.07 -2.95 -0.26
N ASN A 149 8.41 -2.11 -1.03
CA ASN A 149 9.01 -1.36 -2.12
C ASN A 149 9.12 0.14 -1.79
N GLY A 150 9.65 0.91 -2.75
CA GLY A 150 9.95 2.32 -2.59
C GLY A 150 8.70 3.16 -2.39
N THR A 151 7.57 2.78 -2.99
CA THR A 151 6.28 3.48 -2.78
C THR A 151 5.78 3.28 -1.35
N GLU A 152 5.97 2.08 -0.80
CA GLU A 152 5.57 1.74 0.57
C GLU A 152 6.50 2.40 1.59
N LEU A 153 7.80 2.44 1.31
CA LEU A 153 8.79 3.17 2.09
C LEU A 153 8.48 4.67 2.14
N LEU A 154 8.21 5.30 1.00
CA LEU A 154 7.83 6.72 0.94
C LEU A 154 6.53 6.99 1.71
N GLY A 155 5.51 6.14 1.54
CA GLY A 155 4.26 6.24 2.29
C GLY A 155 4.48 6.07 3.80
N GLY A 156 5.32 5.11 4.20
CA GLY A 156 5.74 4.87 5.57
C GLY A 156 6.45 6.08 6.18
N LEU A 157 7.45 6.64 5.50
CA LEU A 157 8.21 7.81 5.94
C LEU A 157 7.31 9.04 6.10
N ALA A 158 6.41 9.29 5.14
CA ALA A 158 5.42 10.37 5.25
C ALA A 158 4.49 10.18 6.45
N GLY A 159 4.01 8.94 6.66
CA GLY A 159 3.19 8.56 7.82
C GLY A 159 3.93 8.76 9.14
N LEU A 160 5.20 8.37 9.21
CA LEU A 160 6.05 8.54 10.39
C LEU A 160 6.26 10.02 10.70
N ALA A 161 6.63 10.83 9.71
CA ALA A 161 6.82 12.26 9.89
C ALA A 161 5.54 12.93 10.42
N ALA A 162 4.39 12.61 9.84
CA ALA A 162 3.10 13.11 10.31
C ALA A 162 2.79 12.67 11.75
N ALA A 163 3.06 11.40 12.08
CA ALA A 163 2.87 10.86 13.43
C ALA A 163 3.76 11.56 14.46
N LEU A 164 5.04 11.78 14.16
CA LEU A 164 5.98 12.51 15.03
C LEU A 164 5.55 13.97 15.25
N LEU A 165 5.16 14.67 14.17
CA LEU A 165 4.69 16.05 14.25
C LEU A 165 3.43 16.21 15.10
N LEU A 166 2.50 15.24 15.05
CA LEU A 166 1.28 15.25 15.86
C LEU A 166 1.51 14.71 17.28
N GLY A 167 2.39 13.73 17.45
CA GLY A 167 2.74 13.16 18.75
C GLY A 167 3.36 14.17 19.70
N ASN A 168 4.09 15.15 19.17
CA ASN A 168 4.64 16.26 19.93
C ASN A 168 3.59 17.29 20.40
N LYS A 169 2.36 17.25 19.86
CA LYS A 169 1.32 18.22 20.23
C LYS A 169 0.60 17.83 21.52
N PRO A 170 0.05 18.80 22.27
CA PRO A 170 -0.72 18.52 23.49
C PRO A 170 -2.01 17.73 23.24
N ASP A 171 -2.58 17.81 22.03
CA ASP A 171 -3.85 17.21 21.66
C ASP A 171 -3.65 15.82 21.02
N PRO A 172 -3.81 14.71 21.77
CA PRO A 172 -3.64 13.36 21.25
C PRO A 172 -4.74 12.92 20.29
N SER A 173 -5.88 13.65 20.21
CA SER A 173 -7.00 13.28 19.35
C SER A 173 -6.61 13.30 17.87
N ARG A 174 -5.72 14.22 17.48
CA ARG A 174 -5.24 14.37 16.10
C ARG A 174 -4.35 13.22 15.68
N LEU A 175 -3.42 12.82 16.57
CA LEU A 175 -2.59 11.66 16.31
C LEU A 175 -3.45 10.40 16.22
N SER A 176 -4.39 10.22 17.15
CA SER A 176 -5.34 9.11 17.11
C SER A 176 -6.11 9.07 15.78
N ARG A 177 -6.66 10.20 15.34
CA ARG A 177 -7.36 10.30 14.05
C ARG A 177 -6.44 10.01 12.86
N LEU A 178 -5.19 10.48 12.88
CA LEU A 178 -4.21 10.13 11.85
C LEU A 178 -3.95 8.62 11.85
N SER A 179 -3.63 8.04 13.00
CA SER A 179 -3.25 6.63 13.13
C SER A 179 -4.36 5.68 12.71
N GLY A 180 -5.63 5.99 13.03
CA GLY A 180 -6.76 5.22 12.50
C GLY A 180 -6.89 5.28 10.97
N GLY A 181 -6.55 6.42 10.37
CA GLY A 181 -6.48 6.54 8.91
C GLY A 181 -5.33 5.74 8.31
N LEU A 182 -4.13 5.88 8.87
CA LEU A 182 -2.94 5.15 8.44
C LEU A 182 -3.12 3.63 8.55
N LEU A 183 -3.84 3.14 9.56
CA LEU A 183 -4.13 1.71 9.72
C LEU A 183 -4.95 1.17 8.54
N ILE A 184 -6.00 1.89 8.13
CA ILE A 184 -6.80 1.48 6.98
C ILE A 184 -5.97 1.54 5.70
N SER A 185 -5.15 2.59 5.52
CA SER A 185 -4.24 2.69 4.40
C SER A 185 -3.23 1.54 4.37
N SER A 186 -2.60 1.20 5.49
CA SER A 186 -1.62 0.11 5.55
C SER A 186 -2.25 -1.24 5.25
N LEU A 187 -3.46 -1.50 5.75
CA LEU A 187 -4.17 -2.75 5.48
C LEU A 187 -4.60 -2.83 4.01
N ALA A 188 -5.07 -1.73 3.42
CA ALA A 188 -5.49 -1.70 2.02
C ALA A 188 -4.32 -1.89 1.05
N THR A 189 -3.11 -1.49 1.43
CA THR A 189 -1.91 -1.60 0.58
C THR A 189 -0.97 -2.71 1.03
N ALA A 190 -1.34 -3.54 2.01
CA ALA A 190 -0.45 -4.50 2.67
C ALA A 190 0.89 -3.92 3.18
N ASN A 191 1.00 -2.60 3.41
CA ASN A 191 2.30 -1.95 3.64
C ASN A 191 2.88 -2.28 5.03
N PRO A 192 3.99 -3.03 5.13
CA PRO A 192 4.53 -3.48 6.41
C PRO A 192 5.26 -2.40 7.20
N ILE A 193 5.61 -1.27 6.58
CA ILE A 193 6.25 -0.12 7.25
C ILE A 193 5.19 0.76 7.89
N LEU A 194 4.10 1.03 7.16
CA LEU A 194 3.05 1.94 7.62
C LEU A 194 2.21 1.34 8.75
N PHE A 195 2.01 0.02 8.75
CA PHE A 195 1.25 -0.69 9.77
C PHE A 195 1.78 -0.46 11.21
N PRO A 196 3.07 -0.71 11.53
CA PRO A 196 3.59 -0.49 12.88
C PRO A 196 3.57 1.00 13.28
N ILE A 197 3.72 1.93 12.34
CA ILE A 197 3.57 3.37 12.60
C ILE A 197 2.13 3.69 13.04
N ALA A 198 1.15 3.15 12.31
CA ALA A 198 -0.26 3.32 12.65
C ALA A 198 -0.58 2.71 14.02
N ALA A 199 -0.18 1.45 14.26
CA ALA A 199 -0.40 0.76 15.52
C ALA A 199 0.28 1.48 16.71
N GLY A 200 1.55 1.86 16.56
CA GLY A 200 2.30 2.60 17.56
C GLY A 200 1.66 3.96 17.88
N GLY A 201 1.21 4.68 16.86
CA GLY A 201 0.49 5.95 17.04
C GLY A 201 -0.85 5.80 17.77
N MET A 202 -1.61 4.74 17.48
CA MET A 202 -2.85 4.41 18.21
C MET A 202 -2.60 4.11 19.69
N VAL A 203 -1.59 3.29 19.98
CA VAL A 203 -1.21 2.94 21.37
C VAL A 203 -0.75 4.20 22.10
N TYR A 204 0.15 4.98 21.50
CA TYR A 204 0.68 6.20 22.08
C TYR A 204 -0.42 7.24 22.33
N SER A 205 -1.35 7.47 21.39
CA SER A 205 -2.46 8.42 21.58
C SER A 205 -3.42 7.96 22.68
N ALA A 206 -3.68 6.66 22.78
CA ALA A 206 -4.54 6.09 23.82
C ALA A 206 -3.90 6.24 25.22
N MET A 207 -2.58 6.06 25.33
CA MET A 207 -1.84 6.29 26.57
C MET A 207 -1.81 7.77 26.96
N LYS A 208 -1.49 8.65 26.00
CA LYS A 208 -1.35 10.10 26.24
C LYS A 208 -2.68 10.79 26.57
N SER A 209 -3.79 10.35 25.99
CA SER A 209 -5.10 10.97 26.20
C SER A 209 -5.72 10.72 27.57
N GLY A 210 -5.33 9.65 28.27
CA GLY A 210 -6.01 9.20 29.49
C GLY A 210 -7.46 8.70 29.28
N ASN A 211 -8.05 8.94 28.11
CA ASN A 211 -9.41 8.55 27.73
C ASN A 211 -9.39 7.67 26.48
N ARG A 212 -9.28 6.36 26.70
CA ARG A 212 -9.18 5.34 25.65
C ARG A 212 -10.39 5.32 24.72
N LEU A 213 -11.59 5.57 25.24
CA LEU A 213 -12.81 5.57 24.45
C LEU A 213 -12.81 6.72 23.44
N GLU A 214 -12.39 7.92 23.87
CA GLU A 214 -12.30 9.06 22.96
C GLU A 214 -11.21 8.86 21.91
N SER A 215 -10.05 8.32 22.29
CA SER A 215 -9.02 7.92 21.31
C SER A 215 -9.56 6.91 20.30
N LEU A 216 -10.27 5.87 20.75
CA LEU A 216 -10.87 4.89 19.84
C LEU A 216 -11.88 5.52 18.88
N LYS A 217 -12.71 6.46 19.34
CA LYS A 217 -13.63 7.22 18.47
C LYS A 217 -12.87 8.00 17.41
N GLN A 218 -11.77 8.66 17.78
CA GLN A 218 -10.97 9.43 16.83
C GLN A 218 -10.25 8.53 15.82
N ASN A 219 -9.73 7.38 16.25
CA ASN A 219 -9.23 6.33 15.35
C ASN A 219 -10.31 5.94 14.33
N GLY A 220 -11.53 5.66 14.80
CA GLY A 220 -12.67 5.32 13.95
C GLY A 220 -13.02 6.41 12.94
N LYS A 221 -12.98 7.69 13.34
CA LYS A 221 -13.16 8.82 12.40
C LYS A 221 -12.06 8.88 11.34
N GLY A 222 -10.81 8.61 11.73
CA GLY A 222 -9.68 8.53 10.80
C GLY A 222 -9.83 7.41 9.79
N ALA A 223 -10.21 6.23 10.28
CA ALA A 223 -10.47 5.04 9.49
C ALA A 223 -11.61 5.29 8.48
N LEU A 224 -12.72 5.89 8.92
CA LEU A 224 -13.84 6.23 8.03
C LEU A 224 -13.42 7.21 6.92
N VAL A 225 -12.65 8.24 7.24
CA VAL A 225 -12.17 9.21 6.25
C VAL A 225 -11.28 8.53 5.20
N SER A 226 -10.29 7.75 5.64
CA SER A 226 -9.32 7.13 4.74
C SER A 226 -9.93 5.98 3.95
N GLY A 227 -10.75 5.14 4.59
CA GLY A 227 -11.48 4.06 3.92
C GLY A 227 -12.46 4.58 2.88
N SER A 228 -13.16 5.69 3.15
CA SER A 228 -14.04 6.31 2.15
C SER A 228 -13.25 6.86 0.97
N ALA A 229 -12.12 7.53 1.24
CA ALA A 229 -11.26 8.05 0.18
C ALA A 229 -10.75 6.91 -0.72
N LEU A 230 -10.21 5.83 -0.13
CA LEU A 230 -9.74 4.66 -0.86
C LEU A 230 -10.84 4.01 -1.70
N LEU A 231 -12.02 3.81 -1.11
CA LEU A 231 -13.16 3.23 -1.79
C LEU A 231 -13.62 4.08 -2.98
N VAL A 232 -13.69 5.40 -2.85
CA VAL A 232 -14.08 6.24 -3.99
C VAL A 232 -12.98 6.25 -5.05
N THR A 233 -11.70 6.30 -4.66
CA THR A 233 -10.60 6.26 -5.63
C THR A 233 -10.52 4.94 -6.39
N SER A 234 -10.90 3.82 -5.78
CA SER A 234 -10.91 2.52 -6.48
C SER A 234 -12.02 2.41 -7.52
N LEU A 235 -13.08 3.22 -7.39
CA LEU A 235 -14.19 3.29 -8.34
C LEU A 235 -13.92 4.27 -9.48
N VAL A 236 -12.93 5.17 -9.34
CA VAL A 236 -12.62 6.20 -10.34
C VAL A 236 -11.41 5.76 -11.16
N GLY A 237 -11.67 5.36 -12.40
CA GLY A 237 -10.62 5.14 -13.39
C GLY A 237 -10.02 6.46 -13.90
N GLY A 238 -8.78 6.39 -14.42
CA GLY A 238 -8.09 7.52 -15.03
C GLY A 238 -6.64 7.64 -14.57
N PRO A 239 -5.95 8.72 -14.98
CA PRO A 239 -4.60 9.01 -14.50
C PRO A 239 -4.53 9.15 -12.98
N VAL A 240 -3.39 8.79 -12.39
CA VAL A 240 -3.10 8.83 -10.94
C VAL A 240 -3.55 10.15 -10.28
N TRP A 241 -3.27 11.29 -10.91
CA TRP A 241 -3.62 12.60 -10.36
C TRP A 241 -5.13 12.83 -10.21
N ILE A 242 -5.98 12.23 -11.06
CA ILE A 242 -7.44 12.27 -10.90
C ILE A 242 -7.84 11.51 -9.63
N GLY A 243 -7.28 10.32 -9.44
CA GLY A 243 -7.48 9.53 -8.22
C GLY A 243 -7.06 10.31 -6.97
N CYS A 244 -5.90 10.97 -6.98
CA CYS A 244 -5.46 11.81 -5.86
C CYS A 244 -6.44 12.96 -5.55
N LEU A 245 -6.91 13.68 -6.56
CA LEU A 245 -7.86 14.79 -6.39
C LEU A 245 -9.19 14.31 -5.82
N VAL A 246 -9.73 13.21 -6.36
CA VAL A 246 -11.01 12.66 -5.90
C VAL A 246 -10.87 12.09 -4.49
N GLY A 247 -9.77 11.39 -4.20
CA GLY A 247 -9.49 10.87 -2.86
C GLY A 247 -9.41 11.98 -1.82
N LEU A 248 -8.70 13.07 -2.14
CA LEU A 248 -8.61 14.25 -1.28
C LEU A 248 -9.98 14.91 -1.09
N ALA A 249 -10.74 15.10 -2.17
CA ALA A 249 -12.08 15.70 -2.11
C ALA A 249 -13.02 14.85 -1.22
N THR A 250 -13.03 13.53 -1.41
CA THR A 250 -13.79 12.59 -0.58
C THR A 250 -13.35 12.66 0.87
N ALA A 251 -12.04 12.63 1.15
CA ALA A 251 -11.51 12.72 2.50
C ALA A 251 -11.96 14.01 3.21
N LEU A 252 -11.92 15.15 2.51
CA LEU A 252 -12.39 16.43 3.03
C LEU A 252 -13.90 16.44 3.27
N MET A 253 -14.71 15.93 2.34
CA MET A 253 -16.16 15.87 2.47
C MET A 253 -16.60 14.96 3.63
N VAL A 254 -16.01 13.78 3.75
CA VAL A 254 -16.31 12.82 4.82
C VAL A 254 -15.83 13.37 6.16
N SER A 255 -14.62 13.95 6.20
CA SER A 255 -14.09 14.60 7.41
C SER A 255 -14.98 15.73 7.90
N TYR A 256 -15.47 16.58 6.98
CA TYR A 256 -16.42 17.64 7.27
C TYR A 256 -17.75 17.09 7.78
N SER A 257 -18.30 16.07 7.12
CA SER A 257 -19.59 15.46 7.49
C SER A 257 -19.55 14.80 8.87
N ILE A 258 -18.43 14.16 9.22
CA ILE A 258 -18.22 13.55 10.54
C ILE A 258 -18.06 14.63 11.64
N THR A 259 -17.46 15.76 11.31
CA THR A 259 -17.18 16.83 12.29
C THR A 259 -18.39 17.75 12.47
N ASN A 260 -19.19 17.98 11.42
CA ASN A 260 -20.33 18.90 11.39
C ASN A 260 -21.59 18.20 10.81
N PRO A 261 -22.14 17.18 11.49
CA PRO A 261 -23.20 16.34 10.92
C PRO A 261 -24.50 17.10 10.61
N ASN A 262 -24.89 18.06 11.47
CA ASN A 262 -26.09 18.87 11.26
C ASN A 262 -25.97 19.75 10.02
N ASP A 263 -24.84 20.45 9.86
CA ASP A 263 -24.59 21.32 8.70
C ASP A 263 -24.50 20.51 7.42
N ALA A 264 -23.81 19.36 7.47
CA ALA A 264 -23.73 18.45 6.33
C ALA A 264 -25.11 17.93 5.92
N PHE A 265 -25.96 17.57 6.89
CA PHE A 265 -27.33 17.16 6.62
C PHE A 265 -28.17 18.29 6.01
N GLN A 266 -28.05 19.52 6.50
CA GLN A 266 -28.78 20.67 5.92
C GLN A 266 -28.33 20.97 4.48
N ARG A 267 -27.02 20.95 4.22
CA ARG A 267 -26.48 21.12 2.85
C ARG A 267 -26.96 20.03 1.91
N MET A 268 -26.95 18.78 2.36
CA MET A 268 -27.47 17.64 1.59
C MET A 268 -28.96 17.81 1.29
N LYS A 269 -29.76 18.21 2.29
CA LYS A 269 -31.19 18.50 2.11
C LYS A 269 -31.43 19.61 1.08
N GLN A 270 -30.63 20.67 1.10
CA GLN A 270 -30.70 21.76 0.10
C GLN A 270 -30.34 21.29 -1.31
N LEU A 271 -29.35 20.39 -1.46
CA LEU A 271 -28.96 19.82 -2.75
C LEU A 271 -30.01 18.85 -3.33
N VAL A 272 -30.69 18.08 -2.48
CA VAL A 272 -31.70 17.09 -2.89
C VAL A 272 -33.08 17.72 -3.11
N GLN A 273 -33.37 18.85 -2.46
CA GLN A 273 -34.67 19.54 -2.58
C GLN A 273 -35.11 19.86 -4.03
N PRO A 274 -34.25 20.38 -4.92
CA PRO A 274 -34.59 20.60 -6.33
C PRO A 274 -34.93 19.29 -7.05
N ALA A 275 -34.15 18.23 -6.84
CA ALA A 275 -34.37 16.91 -7.44
C ALA A 275 -35.68 16.28 -6.96
N GLY A 276 -36.00 16.40 -5.67
CA GLY A 276 -37.27 15.95 -5.11
C GLY A 276 -38.48 16.71 -5.65
N LYS A 277 -38.36 18.01 -5.89
CA LYS A 277 -39.40 18.81 -6.55
C LYS A 277 -39.60 18.39 -8.01
N LEU A 278 -38.51 18.11 -8.73
CA LEU A 278 -38.56 17.63 -10.11
C LEU A 278 -39.20 16.23 -10.20
N TYR A 279 -38.77 15.29 -9.36
CA TYR A 279 -39.35 13.95 -9.27
C TYR A 279 -40.85 14.00 -8.97
N ARG A 280 -41.26 14.79 -7.97
CA ARG A 280 -42.68 14.96 -7.61
C ARG A 280 -43.49 15.57 -8.76
N LYS A 281 -42.91 16.50 -9.53
CA LYS A 281 -43.58 17.10 -10.69
C LYS A 281 -43.76 16.07 -11.82
N VAL A 282 -42.74 15.23 -12.06
CA VAL A 282 -42.80 14.15 -13.07
C VAL A 282 -43.75 13.04 -12.64
N SER A 283 -43.75 12.63 -11.37
CA SER A 283 -44.64 11.58 -10.86
C SER A 283 -46.12 11.97 -10.86
N LEU A 284 -46.43 13.27 -10.79
CA LEU A 284 -47.79 13.81 -10.89
C LEU A 284 -48.25 14.02 -12.35
N GLN A 285 -47.35 13.87 -13.32
CA GLN A 285 -47.62 14.01 -14.76
C GLN A 285 -47.64 12.67 -15.50
N LEU A 286 -47.27 11.57 -14.84
CA LEU A 286 -47.42 10.21 -15.35
C LEU A 286 -48.84 9.70 -15.00
N PRO A 287 -49.64 9.25 -15.99
CA PRO A 287 -51.00 8.77 -15.79
C PRO A 287 -51.08 7.45 -15.01
#